data_AF-A0A9D5YEM6-F1
#
_entry.id   AF-A0A9D5YEM6-F1
#
_cell.length_a   1.000
_cell.length_b   1.000
_cell.length_c   1.000
_cell.angle_alpha   90.00
_cell.angle_beta   90.00
_cell.angle_gamma   90.00
#
_symmetry.space_group_name_H-M   'P 1'
#
loop_
_entity.id
_entity.type
_entity.pdbx_description
1 polymer ?
#
loop_
_entity_poly.entity_id
_entity_poly.type
_entity_poly.pdbx_seq_one_letter_code
_entity_poly.pdbx_strand_id
1 'polypeptide(L)'
;MEKIMAFFMALFMFYPSFILSFFPCNIDSDLTVIEGESLCVNGEEVNFEKTQTASEVMYSFGGKKTDMFNYFGIKYDSDAYVKGVITYSGKDGEISEEFFLEPAEDGEFYSLIDGFLDKTKMNKLYSFSFTPLNKDEFTFSLNAVGLFNREIPDDEIYIENDEHKLGITLSWGGALSYLEDKDSSVEAVIVDGVTKVDSDASSRYNARARSKKVNLINACDTGRLVQQSYYGTGDCEQYTGGVFMDTKWNYNPVQGGNQFNDAAKTVDVRITDESIYIKCRPLDWAKPKEDIAPCYMEATYTLEKGLVKAQCRFVDFSGYPEATTTQECPAFYCIEPFNRFVYYGGEAPWTGDSALSYENELIFWPDAGYPNFYATENWAAFIGDFDDSFGIGLYVDKDIPFLSGVLARGECKTADPATESPTSYIAAVDSYTFRSFSPTDYEFWLSTGTADEIRNNFSTLVK
;
A
#
# COMPACT_ATOMS: atom_id res chain seq x y z
N MET A 1 -48.32 -48.20 13.91
CA MET A 1 -47.58 -48.09 12.64
C MET A 1 -46.71 -46.85 12.79
N GLU A 2 -45.50 -46.93 13.35
CA GLU A 2 -44.29 -47.67 12.93
C GLU A 2 -43.42 -46.90 11.92
N LYS A 3 -42.13 -46.74 12.31
CA LYS A 3 -40.91 -46.48 11.49
C LYS A 3 -40.83 -45.09 10.82
N ILE A 4 -39.69 -44.39 10.71
CA ILE A 4 -38.30 -44.50 11.22
C ILE A 4 -37.82 -43.02 11.40
N MET A 5 -37.32 -42.54 12.54
CA MET A 5 -36.04 -42.76 13.26
C MET A 5 -34.80 -42.05 12.62
N ALA A 6 -34.26 -41.07 13.39
CA ALA A 6 -32.89 -40.52 13.38
C ALA A 6 -32.30 -39.87 12.10
N PHE A 7 -32.15 -38.54 12.09
CA PHE A 7 -30.86 -37.84 12.33
C PHE A 7 -31.08 -36.31 12.37
N PHE A 8 -30.80 -35.68 13.51
CA PHE A 8 -30.68 -34.21 13.62
C PHE A 8 -29.57 -33.92 14.64
N MET A 9 -28.34 -33.82 14.15
CA MET A 9 -27.18 -33.46 14.96
C MET A 9 -26.18 -32.71 14.08
N ALA A 10 -25.86 -31.48 14.49
CA ALA A 10 -24.76 -30.63 14.04
C ALA A 10 -24.39 -30.63 12.54
N LEU A 11 -24.84 -29.60 11.81
CA LEU A 11 -23.96 -28.91 10.86
C LEU A 11 -23.72 -27.49 11.39
N PHE A 12 -22.56 -27.29 12.01
CA PHE A 12 -21.93 -25.97 12.00
C PHE A 12 -21.50 -25.71 10.56
N MET A 13 -22.05 -24.67 9.92
CA MET A 13 -21.48 -24.15 8.68
C MET A 13 -20.19 -23.42 9.03
N PHE A 14 -19.06 -24.13 8.96
CA PHE A 14 -17.79 -23.48 8.65
C PHE A 14 -17.95 -22.87 7.25
N TYR A 15 -18.01 -21.54 7.16
CA TYR A 15 -17.62 -20.87 5.94
C TYR A 15 -16.10 -21.05 5.80
N PRO A 16 -15.60 -21.69 4.73
CA PRO A 16 -14.19 -21.57 4.42
C PRO A 16 -13.95 -20.13 4.00
N SER A 17 -13.16 -19.40 4.77
CA SER A 17 -12.54 -18.16 4.28
C SER A 17 -11.75 -18.54 3.03
N PHE A 18 -12.18 -18.06 1.87
CA PHE A 18 -11.39 -18.19 0.65
C PHE A 18 -10.15 -17.33 0.80
N ILE A 19 -9.05 -17.95 1.23
CA ILE A 19 -7.72 -17.39 1.04
C ILE A 19 -7.51 -17.36 -0.47
N LEU A 20 -7.72 -16.19 -1.07
CA LEU A 20 -7.26 -15.90 -2.42
C LEU A 20 -5.75 -16.09 -2.42
N SER A 21 -5.27 -17.08 -3.18
CA SER A 21 -3.84 -17.31 -3.36
C SER A 21 -3.24 -16.17 -4.17
N PHE A 22 -2.67 -15.18 -3.48
CA PHE A 22 -2.15 -13.91 -4.01
C PHE A 22 -0.88 -14.03 -4.89
N PHE A 23 -0.76 -15.05 -5.75
CA PHE A 23 0.42 -15.19 -6.63
C PHE A 23 0.09 -15.72 -8.03
N PRO A 24 0.43 -14.93 -9.05
CA PRO A 24 1.09 -15.47 -10.23
C PRO A 24 2.37 -14.66 -10.56
N CYS A 25 3.41 -14.80 -9.73
CA CYS A 25 4.75 -14.30 -10.07
C CYS A 25 5.85 -15.18 -9.46
N ASN A 26 5.98 -16.42 -9.97
CA ASN A 26 7.10 -17.31 -9.67
C ASN A 26 8.38 -16.78 -10.34
N ILE A 27 9.06 -15.84 -9.68
CA ILE A 27 10.42 -15.41 -10.05
C ILE A 27 11.48 -16.14 -9.19
N ASP A 28 11.17 -16.46 -7.92
CA ASP A 28 12.18 -16.90 -6.93
C ASP A 28 11.81 -18.20 -6.16
N SER A 29 11.05 -19.12 -6.77
CA SER A 29 10.48 -20.31 -6.10
C SER A 29 11.44 -21.48 -5.78
N ASP A 30 12.76 -21.26 -5.80
CA ASP A 30 13.78 -22.32 -5.63
C ASP A 30 14.10 -22.65 -4.14
N LEU A 31 13.16 -22.39 -3.22
CA LEU A 31 13.24 -22.83 -1.82
C LEU A 31 13.08 -24.35 -1.70
N THR A 32 14.19 -25.07 -1.88
CA THR A 32 14.24 -26.53 -1.75
C THR A 32 14.23 -26.96 -0.29
N VAL A 33 13.19 -27.71 0.12
CA VAL A 33 13.13 -28.43 1.39
C VAL A 33 13.72 -29.84 1.21
N ILE A 34 14.52 -30.30 2.17
CA ILE A 34 14.87 -31.73 2.30
C ILE A 34 14.04 -32.30 3.45
N GLU A 35 13.29 -33.37 3.20
CA GLU A 35 12.49 -34.06 4.22
C GLU A 35 13.39 -34.67 5.31
N GLY A 36 13.34 -34.14 6.55
CA GLY A 36 14.10 -34.67 7.69
C GLY A 36 14.25 -33.68 8.86
N GLU A 37 15.19 -33.97 9.77
CA GLU A 37 15.63 -33.02 10.82
C GLU A 37 16.66 -31.99 10.30
N SER A 38 16.97 -32.04 9.00
CA SER A 38 17.98 -31.23 8.32
C SER A 38 17.41 -29.91 7.77
N LEU A 39 18.12 -28.80 7.98
CA LEU A 39 17.78 -27.50 7.40
C LEU A 39 18.65 -27.22 6.17
N CYS A 40 18.03 -26.72 5.10
CA CYS A 40 18.72 -26.30 3.89
C CYS A 40 18.93 -24.78 3.83
N VAL A 41 20.11 -24.35 3.36
CA VAL A 41 20.39 -22.98 2.95
C VAL A 41 20.85 -23.01 1.49
N ASN A 42 20.09 -22.40 0.58
CA ASN A 42 20.30 -22.48 -0.89
C ASN A 42 20.35 -23.93 -1.42
N GLY A 43 19.50 -24.81 -0.88
CA GLY A 43 19.44 -26.22 -1.26
C GLY A 43 20.60 -27.08 -0.74
N GLU A 44 21.56 -26.52 0.00
CA GLU A 44 22.60 -27.27 0.70
C GLU A 44 22.20 -27.51 2.17
N GLU A 45 22.29 -28.76 2.64
CA GLU A 45 22.15 -29.11 4.05
C GLU A 45 23.21 -28.41 4.91
N VAL A 46 22.81 -27.85 6.06
CA VAL A 46 23.71 -27.11 6.95
C VAL A 46 23.69 -27.62 8.38
N ASN A 47 24.84 -27.51 9.06
CA ASN A 47 24.88 -27.60 10.51
C ASN A 47 24.34 -26.30 11.13
N PHE A 48 23.47 -26.44 12.13
CA PHE A 48 22.94 -25.35 12.95
C PHE A 48 22.76 -25.83 14.40
N GLU A 49 22.76 -24.90 15.35
CA GLU A 49 22.32 -25.15 16.72
C GLU A 49 20.87 -24.66 16.85
N LYS A 50 19.95 -25.56 17.22
CA LYS A 50 18.57 -25.20 17.55
C LYS A 50 18.39 -25.10 19.06
N THR A 51 17.87 -23.97 19.53
CA THR A 51 17.31 -23.84 20.88
C THR A 51 15.80 -23.62 20.78
N GLN A 52 15.06 -24.18 21.73
CA GLN A 52 13.61 -24.07 21.77
C GLN A 52 13.15 -24.01 23.22
N THR A 53 12.32 -23.02 23.51
CA THR A 53 11.54 -22.87 24.74
C THR A 53 10.06 -22.90 24.38
N ALA A 54 9.16 -22.67 25.35
CA ALA A 54 7.73 -22.55 25.08
C ALA A 54 7.40 -21.32 24.20
N SER A 55 8.15 -20.22 24.37
CA SER A 55 7.86 -18.91 23.75
C SER A 55 8.97 -18.38 22.83
N GLU A 56 9.96 -19.21 22.48
CA GLU A 56 11.03 -18.84 21.54
C GLU A 56 11.61 -20.07 20.84
N VAL A 57 11.85 -19.96 19.52
CA VAL A 57 12.67 -20.91 18.75
C VAL A 57 13.80 -20.15 18.08
N MET A 58 15.04 -20.63 18.17
CA MET A 58 16.20 -20.02 17.53
C MET A 58 17.03 -21.06 16.76
N TYR A 59 17.49 -20.68 15.58
CA TYR A 59 18.38 -21.44 14.71
C TYR A 59 19.66 -20.62 14.53
N SER A 60 20.79 -21.11 15.06
CA SER A 60 22.10 -20.46 15.00
C SER A 60 23.04 -21.16 14.02
N PHE A 61 23.68 -20.39 13.15
CA PHE A 61 24.58 -20.85 12.09
C PHE A 61 26.05 -20.48 12.37
N GLY A 62 26.35 -19.90 13.54
CA GLY A 62 27.71 -19.56 13.96
C GLY A 62 28.45 -18.56 13.05
N GLY A 63 27.71 -17.71 12.32
CA GLY A 63 28.29 -16.81 11.32
C GLY A 63 28.72 -17.53 10.04
N LYS A 64 27.97 -18.56 9.60
CA LYS A 64 28.20 -19.32 8.35
C LYS A 64 28.50 -18.34 7.22
N LYS A 65 29.64 -18.52 6.56
CA LYS A 65 29.96 -17.78 5.34
C LYS A 65 29.06 -18.23 4.19
N THR A 66 28.52 -17.27 3.46
CA THR A 66 27.61 -17.46 2.33
C THR A 66 28.16 -16.73 1.09
N ASP A 67 27.50 -16.88 -0.05
CA ASP A 67 27.64 -15.92 -1.14
C ASP A 67 27.06 -14.55 -0.73
N MET A 68 27.34 -13.53 -1.53
CA MET A 68 26.81 -12.17 -1.30
C MET A 68 25.28 -12.18 -1.50
N PHE A 69 24.51 -11.81 -0.48
CA PHE A 69 23.05 -11.70 -0.53
C PHE A 69 22.54 -10.33 -0.07
N ASN A 70 21.35 -9.97 -0.54
CA ASN A 70 20.58 -8.79 -0.14
C ASN A 70 19.08 -9.07 -0.01
N TYR A 71 18.67 -10.31 -0.28
CA TYR A 71 17.30 -10.80 -0.19
C TYR A 71 17.36 -12.19 0.44
N PHE A 72 16.41 -12.51 1.32
CA PHE A 72 16.27 -13.85 1.87
C PHE A 72 14.83 -14.35 1.70
N GLY A 73 14.70 -15.67 1.60
CA GLY A 73 13.43 -16.38 1.66
C GLY A 73 13.47 -17.45 2.74
N ILE A 74 12.35 -17.78 3.34
CA ILE A 74 12.20 -18.92 4.26
C ILE A 74 10.95 -19.73 3.94
N LYS A 75 11.02 -21.04 4.14
CA LYS A 75 9.85 -21.93 4.29
C LYS A 75 9.69 -22.29 5.76
N TYR A 76 8.46 -22.26 6.27
CA TYR A 76 8.17 -22.51 7.67
C TYR A 76 6.77 -23.11 7.88
N ASP A 77 6.57 -23.74 9.04
CA ASP A 77 5.23 -23.98 9.57
C ASP A 77 5.09 -23.21 10.89
N SER A 78 3.93 -22.62 11.12
CA SER A 78 3.58 -21.95 12.37
C SER A 78 2.10 -22.03 12.65
N ASP A 79 1.72 -22.35 13.89
CA ASP A 79 0.34 -22.28 14.35
C ASP A 79 -0.04 -20.91 14.95
N ALA A 80 0.91 -19.96 14.97
CA ALA A 80 0.79 -18.64 15.57
C ALA A 80 1.25 -17.52 14.61
N TYR A 81 0.81 -16.28 14.89
CA TYR A 81 1.46 -15.10 14.33
C TYR A 81 2.80 -14.93 15.05
N VAL A 82 3.88 -14.72 14.29
CA VAL A 82 5.25 -14.81 14.81
C VAL A 82 6.04 -13.56 14.44
N LYS A 83 6.79 -13.03 15.41
CA LYS A 83 7.90 -12.11 15.14
C LYS A 83 9.16 -12.92 14.89
N GLY A 84 9.70 -12.81 13.68
CA GLY A 84 11.01 -13.30 13.31
C GLY A 84 12.08 -12.24 13.51
N VAL A 85 13.29 -12.65 13.86
CA VAL A 85 14.50 -11.81 13.83
C VAL A 85 15.56 -12.54 13.02
N ILE A 86 16.09 -11.90 11.97
CA ILE A 86 17.26 -12.38 11.24
C ILE A 86 18.50 -11.63 11.74
N THR A 87 19.60 -12.34 11.98
CA THR A 87 20.91 -11.73 12.29
C THR A 87 21.94 -12.13 11.26
N TYR A 88 22.65 -11.16 10.71
CA TYR A 88 23.64 -11.35 9.64
C TYR A 88 24.83 -10.36 9.77
N SER A 89 25.87 -10.52 8.96
CA SER A 89 27.04 -9.62 8.97
C SER A 89 26.68 -8.21 8.50
N GLY A 90 26.90 -7.19 9.33
CA GLY A 90 26.92 -5.79 8.95
C GLY A 90 28.27 -5.30 8.42
N LYS A 91 28.31 -4.05 7.97
CA LYS A 91 29.55 -3.34 7.63
C LYS A 91 30.45 -3.10 8.85
N ASP A 92 29.84 -2.74 9.97
CA ASP A 92 30.51 -2.29 11.20
C ASP A 92 30.21 -3.18 12.43
N GLY A 93 29.59 -4.36 12.23
CA GLY A 93 29.18 -5.26 13.32
C GLY A 93 28.26 -6.39 12.84
N GLU A 94 27.47 -6.96 13.73
CA GLU A 94 26.31 -7.79 13.38
C GLU A 94 25.07 -6.89 13.28
N ILE A 95 24.17 -7.17 12.35
CA ILE A 95 22.88 -6.48 12.19
C ILE A 95 21.77 -7.49 12.47
N SER A 96 20.76 -7.06 13.22
CA SER A 96 19.55 -7.84 13.51
C SER A 96 18.31 -7.07 13.07
N GLU A 97 17.39 -7.75 12.38
CA GLU A 97 16.17 -7.12 11.84
C GLU A 97 14.92 -7.92 12.15
N GLU A 98 13.84 -7.20 12.47
CA GLU A 98 12.53 -7.80 12.74
C GLU A 98 11.67 -7.92 11.47
N PHE A 99 11.09 -9.10 11.28
CA PHE A 99 10.07 -9.40 10.30
C PHE A 99 8.90 -10.17 10.98
N PHE A 100 7.78 -10.34 10.28
CA PHE A 100 6.60 -11.01 10.82
C PHE A 100 6.09 -12.10 9.89
N LEU A 101 5.49 -13.12 10.49
CA LEU A 101 4.94 -14.28 9.82
C LEU A 101 3.51 -14.53 10.29
N GLU A 102 2.65 -14.91 9.35
CA GLU A 102 1.28 -15.33 9.63
C GLU A 102 1.26 -16.85 9.91
N PRO A 103 0.23 -17.41 10.56
CA PRO A 103 0.11 -18.86 10.72
C PRO A 103 0.00 -19.55 9.35
N ALA A 104 0.76 -20.62 9.14
CA ALA A 104 0.81 -21.36 7.88
C ALA A 104 1.31 -22.81 8.07
N GLU A 105 0.90 -23.69 7.15
CA GLU A 105 1.55 -24.99 6.87
C GLU A 105 2.22 -24.86 5.48
N ASP A 106 3.51 -25.19 5.35
CA ASP A 106 4.38 -24.83 4.19
C ASP A 106 4.28 -23.35 3.78
N GLY A 107 4.32 -22.44 4.77
CA GLY A 107 4.33 -21.00 4.55
C GLY A 107 5.65 -20.51 3.96
N GLU A 108 5.57 -19.55 3.04
CA GLU A 108 6.72 -18.86 2.47
C GLU A 108 6.76 -17.39 2.92
N PHE A 109 7.95 -16.87 3.19
CA PHE A 109 8.18 -15.45 3.43
C PHE A 109 9.49 -15.02 2.77
N TYR A 110 9.48 -13.83 2.17
CA TYR A 110 10.66 -13.23 1.54
C TYR A 110 10.83 -11.79 1.98
N SER A 111 12.08 -11.35 2.15
CA SER A 111 12.41 -9.95 2.46
C SER A 111 13.78 -9.55 1.93
N LEU A 112 13.87 -8.30 1.48
CA LEU A 112 15.10 -7.53 1.38
C LEU A 112 15.63 -7.25 2.80
N ILE A 113 16.94 -7.10 2.91
CA ILE A 113 17.62 -6.68 4.16
C ILE A 113 17.81 -5.16 4.18
N ASP A 114 17.96 -4.51 5.34
CA ASP A 114 18.16 -3.06 5.40
C ASP A 114 19.47 -2.62 4.72
N GLY A 115 19.42 -1.38 4.22
CA GLY A 115 20.47 -0.83 3.36
C GLY A 115 20.46 -1.40 1.94
N PHE A 116 19.41 -2.13 1.52
CA PHE A 116 19.33 -2.59 0.12
C PHE A 116 19.29 -1.42 -0.88
N LEU A 117 18.61 -0.31 -0.56
CA LEU A 117 18.61 0.90 -1.39
C LEU A 117 20.03 1.53 -1.49
N ASP A 118 20.85 1.42 -0.44
CA ASP A 118 22.28 1.77 -0.45
C ASP A 118 23.17 0.76 -1.20
N LYS A 119 22.54 -0.23 -1.87
CA LYS A 119 23.18 -1.34 -2.61
C LYS A 119 24.06 -2.22 -1.72
N THR A 120 23.72 -2.29 -0.44
CA THR A 120 24.37 -3.15 0.57
C THR A 120 24.13 -4.63 0.27
N LYS A 121 25.18 -5.45 0.46
CA LYS A 121 25.15 -6.91 0.31
C LYS A 121 26.02 -7.55 1.38
N MET A 122 25.58 -8.68 1.93
CA MET A 122 26.18 -9.34 3.09
C MET A 122 26.60 -10.77 2.77
N ASN A 123 27.48 -11.38 3.57
CA ASN A 123 28.03 -12.72 3.28
C ASN A 123 28.22 -13.64 4.50
N LYS A 124 27.55 -13.32 5.61
CA LYS A 124 27.38 -14.27 6.71
C LYS A 124 25.97 -14.22 7.27
N LEU A 125 25.42 -15.40 7.53
CA LEU A 125 24.20 -15.59 8.32
C LEU A 125 24.61 -16.03 9.73
N TYR A 126 24.06 -15.39 10.76
CA TYR A 126 24.33 -15.73 12.16
C TYR A 126 23.18 -16.51 12.79
N SER A 127 21.94 -16.02 12.68
CA SER A 127 20.78 -16.69 13.27
C SER A 127 19.45 -16.26 12.66
N PHE A 128 18.44 -17.09 12.88
CA PHE A 128 17.03 -16.68 12.94
C PHE A 128 16.49 -16.97 14.34
N SER A 129 15.72 -16.07 14.94
CA SER A 129 14.88 -16.36 16.11
C SER A 129 13.42 -16.03 15.84
N PHE A 130 12.51 -16.68 16.55
CA PHE A 130 11.08 -16.65 16.33
C PHE A 130 10.34 -16.64 17.68
N THR A 131 9.42 -15.70 17.85
CA THR A 131 8.62 -15.50 19.07
C THR A 131 7.14 -15.36 18.69
N PRO A 132 6.20 -16.06 19.35
CA PRO A 132 4.78 -15.91 19.06
C PRO A 132 4.26 -14.55 19.58
N LEU A 133 3.32 -13.98 18.84
CA LEU A 133 2.70 -12.68 19.15
C LEU A 133 1.28 -12.81 19.69
N ASN A 134 0.59 -13.90 19.39
CA ASN A 134 -0.81 -14.13 19.78
C ASN A 134 -1.03 -15.40 20.62
N LYS A 135 0.03 -16.02 21.14
CA LYS A 135 -0.01 -17.20 22.04
C LYS A 135 1.13 -17.17 23.04
N ASP A 136 0.92 -17.77 24.21
CA ASP A 136 1.97 -18.01 25.22
C ASP A 136 2.94 -19.14 24.81
N GLU A 137 2.42 -20.15 24.11
CA GLU A 137 3.17 -21.29 23.56
C GLU A 137 2.82 -21.48 22.07
N PHE A 138 3.79 -21.92 21.26
CA PHE A 138 3.60 -22.11 19.81
C PHE A 138 4.41 -23.26 19.22
N THR A 139 3.98 -23.75 18.06
CA THR A 139 4.72 -24.69 17.22
C THR A 139 5.36 -23.93 16.08
N PHE A 140 6.66 -24.14 15.86
CA PHE A 140 7.39 -23.53 14.75
C PHE A 140 8.51 -24.42 14.19
N SER A 141 8.49 -24.61 12.88
CA SER A 141 9.54 -25.28 12.09
C SER A 141 10.07 -24.33 11.03
N LEU A 142 11.40 -24.25 10.90
CA LEU A 142 12.07 -23.62 9.77
C LEU A 142 12.52 -24.75 8.84
N ASN A 143 11.97 -24.79 7.63
CA ASN A 143 12.08 -25.92 6.70
C ASN A 143 13.14 -25.68 5.62
N ALA A 144 13.28 -24.44 5.14
CA ALA A 144 14.33 -24.02 4.22
C ALA A 144 14.65 -22.53 4.38
N VAL A 145 15.87 -22.15 3.99
CA VAL A 145 16.32 -20.77 3.83
C VAL A 145 16.90 -20.58 2.42
N GLY A 146 16.50 -19.51 1.75
CA GLY A 146 17.14 -18.99 0.55
C GLY A 146 17.84 -17.67 0.85
N LEU A 147 19.03 -17.46 0.28
CA LEU A 147 19.85 -16.27 0.37
C LEU A 147 20.23 -15.88 -1.05
N PHE A 148 19.66 -14.78 -1.52
CA PHE A 148 19.66 -14.39 -2.92
C PHE A 148 20.36 -13.04 -3.13
N ASN A 149 20.95 -12.90 -4.32
CA ASN A 149 21.65 -11.69 -4.76
C ASN A 149 20.82 -10.98 -5.83
N ARG A 150 19.71 -10.36 -5.42
CA ARG A 150 18.81 -9.68 -6.37
C ARG A 150 19.46 -8.41 -6.90
N GLU A 151 19.20 -8.12 -8.17
CA GLU A 151 19.40 -6.80 -8.70
C GLU A 151 18.45 -5.83 -7.98
N ILE A 152 18.96 -4.67 -7.60
CA ILE A 152 18.20 -3.65 -6.91
C ILE A 152 17.78 -2.65 -8.00
N PRO A 153 16.47 -2.50 -8.27
CA PRO A 153 16.00 -1.51 -9.24
C PRO A 153 16.38 -0.09 -8.80
N ASP A 154 16.25 0.86 -9.71
CA ASP A 154 16.33 2.27 -9.32
C ASP A 154 15.14 2.64 -8.41
N ASP A 155 15.28 3.74 -7.67
CA ASP A 155 14.31 4.12 -6.62
C ASP A 155 12.92 4.44 -7.19
N GLU A 156 12.89 5.06 -8.38
CA GLU A 156 11.67 5.27 -9.16
C GLU A 156 11.48 4.11 -10.15
N ILE A 157 10.39 3.36 -9.97
CA ILE A 157 9.99 2.27 -10.89
C ILE A 157 8.80 2.75 -11.70
N TYR A 158 8.79 2.45 -13.00
CA TYR A 158 7.66 2.72 -13.88
C TYR A 158 7.23 1.49 -14.67
N ILE A 159 5.93 1.38 -14.90
CA ILE A 159 5.32 0.56 -15.95
C ILE A 159 4.50 1.47 -16.87
N GLU A 160 4.37 1.13 -18.15
CA GLU A 160 3.58 1.92 -19.10
C GLU A 160 2.90 1.05 -20.17
N ASN A 161 1.69 1.45 -20.56
CA ASN A 161 0.99 0.95 -21.75
C ASN A 161 0.85 2.12 -22.75
N ASP A 162 -0.02 2.00 -23.76
CA ASP A 162 -0.21 3.09 -24.73
C ASP A 162 -0.91 4.33 -24.14
N GLU A 163 -1.73 4.16 -23.09
CA GLU A 163 -2.64 5.18 -22.52
C GLU A 163 -2.04 5.85 -21.26
N HIS A 164 -1.32 5.11 -20.42
CA HIS A 164 -0.82 5.56 -19.12
C HIS A 164 0.64 5.16 -18.88
N LYS A 165 1.35 6.00 -18.11
CA LYS A 165 2.59 5.64 -17.44
C LYS A 165 2.40 5.80 -15.93
N LEU A 166 2.56 4.70 -15.20
CA LEU A 166 2.41 4.61 -13.75
C LEU A 166 3.78 4.45 -13.10
N GLY A 167 3.97 4.98 -11.89
CA GLY A 167 5.19 4.74 -11.13
C GLY A 167 5.04 4.79 -9.61
N ILE A 168 6.00 4.15 -8.96
CA ILE A 168 6.17 4.11 -7.52
C ILE A 168 7.57 4.57 -7.13
N THR A 169 7.73 4.99 -5.88
CA THR A 169 9.03 5.33 -5.29
C THR A 169 9.34 4.36 -4.15
N LEU A 170 10.38 3.54 -4.27
CA LEU A 170 10.74 2.50 -3.28
C LEU A 170 11.15 3.07 -1.93
N SER A 171 11.82 4.22 -1.93
CA SER A 171 12.13 5.00 -0.74
C SER A 171 10.89 5.60 -0.08
N TRP A 172 9.71 5.57 -0.73
CA TRP A 172 8.40 5.90 -0.14
C TRP A 172 7.49 4.67 -0.11
N GLY A 173 8.02 3.54 0.36
CA GLY A 173 7.28 2.29 0.57
C GLY A 173 6.56 1.73 -0.67
N GLY A 174 6.97 2.18 -1.85
CA GLY A 174 6.33 1.88 -3.13
C GLY A 174 4.87 2.29 -3.22
N ALA A 175 4.42 3.31 -2.50
CA ALA A 175 3.14 3.96 -2.80
C ALA A 175 3.16 4.58 -4.22
N LEU A 176 1.98 4.77 -4.83
CA LEU A 176 1.89 5.41 -6.15
C LEU A 176 2.31 6.87 -6.00
N SER A 177 3.42 7.21 -6.65
CA SER A 177 4.01 8.55 -6.67
C SER A 177 3.94 9.20 -8.06
N TYR A 178 3.63 8.43 -9.10
CA TYR A 178 3.56 8.93 -10.47
C TYR A 178 2.40 8.36 -11.28
N LEU A 179 1.64 9.23 -11.94
CA LEU A 179 0.75 8.86 -13.03
C LEU A 179 0.80 9.95 -14.11
N GLU A 180 1.07 9.57 -15.35
CA GLU A 180 1.03 10.40 -16.56
C GLU A 180 0.02 9.79 -17.54
N ASP A 181 -0.91 10.61 -18.03
CA ASP A 181 -1.80 10.28 -19.15
C ASP A 181 -1.09 10.64 -20.47
N LYS A 182 -1.04 9.66 -21.38
CA LYS A 182 -0.25 9.73 -22.62
C LYS A 182 -1.08 10.01 -23.87
N ASP A 183 -2.40 9.84 -23.81
CA ASP A 183 -3.31 9.96 -24.96
C ASP A 183 -4.02 11.33 -24.98
N SER A 184 -4.31 11.89 -23.80
CA SER A 184 -5.12 13.10 -23.62
C SER A 184 -4.38 14.42 -23.85
N SER A 185 -3.13 14.39 -24.33
CA SER A 185 -2.30 15.58 -24.61
C SER A 185 -2.24 16.59 -23.46
N VAL A 186 -2.06 16.10 -22.23
CA VAL A 186 -2.08 16.90 -21.00
C VAL A 186 -0.89 17.86 -20.94
N GLU A 187 -1.17 19.14 -20.64
CA GLU A 187 -0.14 20.17 -20.54
C GLU A 187 -0.26 20.97 -19.25
N ALA A 188 0.88 21.34 -18.65
CA ALA A 188 0.96 22.33 -17.60
C ALA A 188 1.30 23.70 -18.19
N VAL A 189 0.49 24.72 -17.92
CA VAL A 189 0.70 26.13 -18.29
C VAL A 189 0.74 27.02 -17.05
N ILE A 190 1.21 28.26 -17.18
CA ILE A 190 1.12 29.28 -16.12
C ILE A 190 0.32 30.47 -16.66
N VAL A 191 -0.76 30.81 -15.98
CA VAL A 191 -1.70 31.91 -16.29
C VAL A 191 -1.78 32.81 -15.07
N ASP A 192 -1.53 34.12 -15.25
CA ASP A 192 -1.52 35.12 -14.17
C ASP A 192 -0.69 34.76 -12.93
N GLY A 193 0.33 33.91 -13.11
CA GLY A 193 1.22 33.43 -12.05
C GLY A 193 0.80 32.13 -11.37
N VAL A 194 -0.33 31.53 -11.75
CA VAL A 194 -0.84 30.26 -11.22
C VAL A 194 -0.73 29.15 -12.27
N THR A 195 -0.40 27.94 -11.82
CA THR A 195 -0.31 26.75 -12.67
C THR A 195 -1.69 26.20 -13.02
N LYS A 196 -1.91 25.89 -14.30
CA LYS A 196 -3.12 25.23 -14.80
C LYS A 196 -2.74 23.98 -15.56
N VAL A 197 -3.51 22.91 -15.40
CA VAL A 197 -3.34 21.62 -16.09
C VAL A 197 -4.66 21.24 -16.74
N ASP A 198 -4.61 20.92 -18.03
CA ASP A 198 -5.75 20.45 -18.82
C ASP A 198 -5.23 19.76 -20.09
N SER A 199 -6.12 19.08 -20.83
CA SER A 199 -5.87 18.67 -22.21
C SER A 199 -5.68 19.90 -23.10
N ASP A 200 -4.62 19.91 -23.92
CA ASP A 200 -4.26 21.03 -24.79
C ASP A 200 -4.23 22.41 -24.07
N ALA A 201 -3.79 22.44 -22.80
CA ALA A 201 -3.89 23.64 -21.96
C ALA A 201 -3.24 24.90 -22.59
N SER A 202 -2.20 24.77 -23.42
CA SER A 202 -1.63 25.92 -24.15
C SER A 202 -2.61 26.58 -25.11
N SER A 203 -3.45 25.79 -25.78
CA SER A 203 -4.56 26.25 -26.60
C SER A 203 -5.69 26.81 -25.73
N ARG A 204 -6.15 26.00 -24.76
CA ARG A 204 -7.31 26.30 -23.90
C ARG A 204 -7.18 27.60 -23.12
N TYR A 205 -5.99 27.87 -22.58
CA TYR A 205 -5.68 29.08 -21.82
C TYR A 205 -4.95 30.17 -22.62
N ASN A 206 -4.70 29.96 -23.93
CA ASN A 206 -3.88 30.86 -24.77
C ASN A 206 -2.51 31.19 -24.10
N ALA A 207 -1.86 30.15 -23.57
CA ALA A 207 -0.66 30.24 -22.75
C ALA A 207 0.45 29.33 -23.31
N ARG A 208 1.71 29.56 -22.91
CA ARG A 208 2.81 28.67 -23.33
C ARG A 208 2.89 27.45 -22.42
N ALA A 209 2.79 26.25 -23.00
CA ALA A 209 3.12 24.98 -22.33
C ALA A 209 4.49 25.05 -21.63
N ARG A 210 4.49 24.68 -20.35
CA ARG A 210 5.66 24.62 -19.46
C ARG A 210 6.12 23.18 -19.26
N SER A 211 5.17 22.26 -19.12
CA SER A 211 5.40 20.81 -19.26
C SER A 211 4.38 20.19 -20.21
N LYS A 212 4.77 19.07 -20.82
CA LYS A 212 3.94 18.11 -21.59
C LYS A 212 4.06 16.69 -21.00
N LYS A 213 4.61 16.59 -19.78
CA LYS A 213 4.74 15.39 -18.98
C LYS A 213 4.31 15.81 -17.58
N VAL A 214 3.05 15.56 -17.24
CA VAL A 214 2.45 16.06 -16.01
C VAL A 214 2.18 14.86 -15.13
N ASN A 215 2.81 14.83 -13.96
CA ASN A 215 2.41 13.90 -12.92
C ASN A 215 1.08 14.38 -12.32
N LEU A 216 0.07 13.51 -12.34
CA LEU A 216 -1.28 13.81 -11.85
C LEU A 216 -1.42 13.55 -10.33
N ILE A 217 -0.51 12.76 -9.76
CA ILE A 217 -0.40 12.49 -8.33
C ILE A 217 0.39 13.64 -7.67
N ASN A 218 -0.07 14.16 -6.53
CA ASN A 218 0.80 15.02 -5.73
C ASN A 218 1.84 14.12 -5.06
N ALA A 219 3.11 14.49 -5.16
CA ALA A 219 4.27 13.74 -4.71
C ALA A 219 5.25 14.69 -3.99
N CYS A 220 4.70 15.66 -3.23
CA CYS A 220 5.47 16.70 -2.55
C CYS A 220 6.20 16.17 -1.30
N ASP A 221 5.67 15.14 -0.65
CA ASP A 221 6.23 14.47 0.52
C ASP A 221 5.65 13.04 0.65
N THR A 222 6.16 12.27 1.60
CA THR A 222 5.68 10.90 1.93
C THR A 222 4.20 10.81 2.30
N GLY A 223 3.56 11.91 2.71
CA GLY A 223 2.15 11.95 3.12
C GLY A 223 1.19 12.18 1.96
N ARG A 224 1.61 12.92 0.93
CA ARG A 224 0.84 13.17 -0.29
C ARG A 224 1.28 12.21 -1.38
N LEU A 225 0.52 11.13 -1.56
CA LEU A 225 0.66 10.06 -2.57
C LEU A 225 -0.73 9.43 -2.82
N VAL A 226 -0.83 8.35 -3.62
CA VAL A 226 -1.99 7.43 -3.57
C VAL A 226 -1.58 6.16 -2.82
N GLN A 227 -2.12 5.98 -1.61
CA GLN A 227 -1.53 5.08 -0.63
C GLN A 227 -2.49 4.52 0.43
N GLN A 228 -2.06 3.40 1.03
CA GLN A 228 -2.68 2.84 2.22
C GLN A 228 -2.39 3.69 3.46
N SER A 229 -3.43 3.98 4.24
CA SER A 229 -3.38 4.68 5.52
C SER A 229 -4.51 4.13 6.41
N TYR A 230 -4.16 3.63 7.59
CA TYR A 230 -5.13 3.03 8.52
C TYR A 230 -5.06 3.70 9.88
N TYR A 231 -6.18 3.75 10.60
CA TYR A 231 -6.27 4.34 11.93
C TYR A 231 -6.63 3.27 12.97
N GLY A 232 -5.82 3.13 14.01
CA GLY A 232 -5.99 2.17 15.09
C GLY A 232 -6.27 2.81 16.45
N THR A 233 -5.74 2.20 17.52
CA THR A 233 -5.92 2.67 18.91
C THR A 233 -5.42 4.09 19.12
N GLY A 234 -6.08 4.82 20.01
CA GLY A 234 -5.49 6.00 20.67
C GLY A 234 -4.57 5.60 21.83
N ASP A 235 -4.12 6.61 22.58
CA ASP A 235 -3.30 6.44 23.79
C ASP A 235 -3.86 5.38 24.76
N CYS A 236 -3.05 4.37 25.08
CA CYS A 236 -3.31 3.33 26.06
C CYS A 236 -2.00 2.85 26.73
N GLU A 237 -2.06 1.77 27.52
CA GLU A 237 -0.85 1.21 28.15
C GLU A 237 0.10 0.54 27.13
N GLN A 238 -0.44 0.05 26.01
CA GLN A 238 0.29 -0.63 24.94
C GLN A 238 0.83 0.32 23.86
N TYR A 239 0.19 1.48 23.69
CA TYR A 239 0.49 2.44 22.62
C TYR A 239 0.45 3.88 23.15
N THR A 240 1.52 4.63 22.93
CA THR A 240 1.54 6.10 23.10
C THR A 240 1.59 6.75 21.73
N GLY A 241 0.67 7.67 21.48
CA GLY A 241 0.53 8.42 20.24
C GLY A 241 1.58 9.50 20.05
N GLY A 242 1.85 9.79 18.77
CA GLY A 242 2.60 10.99 18.37
C GLY A 242 1.76 12.26 18.44
N VAL A 243 2.30 13.36 17.92
CA VAL A 243 1.59 14.64 17.79
C VAL A 243 1.65 15.12 16.35
N PHE A 244 0.50 15.42 15.76
CA PHE A 244 0.35 16.01 14.42
C PHE A 244 -0.62 17.19 14.52
N MET A 245 -0.28 18.34 13.92
CA MET A 245 -1.07 19.59 14.00
C MET A 245 -1.53 19.94 15.44
N ASP A 246 -0.57 19.98 16.38
CA ASP A 246 -0.77 20.20 17.83
C ASP A 246 -1.76 19.23 18.53
N THR A 247 -2.17 18.16 17.84
CA THR A 247 -3.17 17.19 18.29
C THR A 247 -2.51 15.83 18.51
N LYS A 248 -2.86 15.12 19.59
CA LYS A 248 -2.42 13.73 19.78
C LYS A 248 -3.00 12.86 18.67
N TRP A 249 -2.16 12.05 18.04
CA TRP A 249 -2.55 11.19 16.94
C TRP A 249 -2.72 9.75 17.40
N ASN A 250 -3.74 9.07 16.89
CA ASN A 250 -3.90 7.62 17.07
C ASN A 250 -2.81 6.88 16.26
N TYR A 251 -2.65 5.57 16.53
CA TYR A 251 -1.82 4.70 15.70
C TYR A 251 -2.25 4.81 14.23
N ASN A 252 -1.36 5.29 13.38
CA ASN A 252 -1.67 5.54 11.98
C ASN A 252 -0.54 5.09 11.06
N PRO A 253 -0.40 3.78 10.79
CA PRO A 253 0.54 3.30 9.78
C PRO A 253 0.15 3.87 8.40
N VAL A 254 1.14 4.46 7.70
CA VAL A 254 1.01 5.07 6.36
C VAL A 254 2.09 4.50 5.43
N GLN A 255 1.69 4.10 4.21
CA GLN A 255 2.53 3.34 3.28
C GLN A 255 3.80 4.07 2.85
N GLY A 256 3.71 5.37 2.57
CA GLY A 256 4.81 6.19 2.07
C GLY A 256 5.85 6.52 3.12
N GLY A 257 5.40 6.78 4.35
CA GLY A 257 6.26 7.29 5.42
C GLY A 257 5.50 8.07 6.49
N ASN A 258 6.21 8.93 7.23
CA ASN A 258 5.67 9.72 8.33
C ASN A 258 5.62 11.23 8.03
N GLN A 259 5.09 12.03 8.96
CA GLN A 259 5.03 13.50 8.87
C GLN A 259 6.42 14.19 8.81
N PHE A 260 7.49 13.47 9.14
CA PHE A 260 8.86 13.97 9.13
C PHE A 260 9.57 13.74 7.79
N ASN A 261 8.84 13.20 6.80
CA ASN A 261 9.34 12.80 5.49
C ASN A 261 10.41 11.69 5.56
N ASP A 262 10.33 10.82 6.58
CA ASP A 262 11.08 9.57 6.64
C ASP A 262 10.37 8.46 5.85
N ALA A 263 11.17 7.60 5.25
CA ALA A 263 10.79 6.47 4.40
C ALA A 263 10.18 5.27 5.15
N ALA A 264 9.13 4.67 4.60
CA ALA A 264 8.76 3.29 4.95
C ALA A 264 9.81 2.26 4.45
N LYS A 265 10.00 1.16 5.19
CA LYS A 265 10.93 0.09 4.80
C LYS A 265 10.30 -0.80 3.73
N THR A 266 10.81 -0.76 2.50
CA THR A 266 10.47 -1.76 1.47
C THR A 266 10.98 -3.14 1.90
N VAL A 267 10.09 -4.14 1.83
CA VAL A 267 10.30 -5.54 2.24
C VAL A 267 10.48 -6.40 1.00
N ASP A 268 9.62 -6.25 0.00
CA ASP A 268 9.71 -7.02 -1.24
C ASP A 268 9.15 -6.20 -2.40
N VAL A 269 9.70 -6.41 -3.59
CA VAL A 269 9.24 -5.79 -4.83
C VAL A 269 9.34 -6.81 -5.96
N ARG A 270 8.30 -6.94 -6.78
CA ARG A 270 8.30 -7.73 -8.01
C ARG A 270 7.72 -6.88 -9.14
N ILE A 271 8.39 -6.86 -10.29
CA ILE A 271 8.05 -6.00 -11.42
C ILE A 271 7.88 -6.89 -12.65
N THR A 272 6.83 -6.65 -13.41
CA THR A 272 6.61 -7.19 -14.75
C THR A 272 6.34 -6.02 -15.71
N ASP A 273 6.18 -6.30 -17.00
CA ASP A 273 5.87 -5.26 -17.99
C ASP A 273 4.50 -4.58 -17.73
N GLU A 274 3.56 -5.29 -17.06
CA GLU A 274 2.16 -4.85 -16.86
C GLU A 274 1.79 -4.58 -15.39
N SER A 275 2.62 -4.99 -14.43
CA SER A 275 2.32 -4.87 -13.00
C SER A 275 3.53 -4.68 -12.09
N ILE A 276 3.30 -4.01 -10.96
CA ILE A 276 4.25 -3.82 -9.85
C ILE A 276 3.60 -4.34 -8.56
N TYR A 277 4.19 -5.36 -7.94
CA TYR A 277 3.91 -5.76 -6.57
C TYR A 277 4.93 -5.13 -5.63
N ILE A 278 4.45 -4.56 -4.53
CA ILE A 278 5.25 -4.04 -3.43
C ILE A 278 4.74 -4.61 -2.09
N LYS A 279 5.67 -4.89 -1.19
CA LYS A 279 5.43 -5.08 0.25
C LYS A 279 6.32 -4.14 1.02
N CYS A 280 5.78 -3.42 2.00
CA CYS A 280 6.54 -2.56 2.91
C CYS A 280 6.13 -2.75 4.37
N ARG A 281 7.02 -2.35 5.29
CA ARG A 281 6.68 -2.01 6.67
C ARG A 281 6.49 -0.48 6.73
N PRO A 282 5.26 0.02 6.92
CA PRO A 282 4.98 1.45 6.99
C PRO A 282 5.53 2.08 8.28
N LEU A 283 5.53 3.41 8.33
CA LEU A 283 5.78 4.17 9.55
C LEU A 283 4.45 4.62 10.17
N ASP A 284 4.43 4.79 11.50
CA ASP A 284 3.33 5.46 12.19
C ASP A 284 3.43 6.97 11.94
N TRP A 285 2.41 7.55 11.29
CA TRP A 285 2.40 8.90 10.71
C TRP A 285 2.96 9.97 11.65
N ALA A 286 2.57 9.90 12.93
CA ALA A 286 2.89 10.93 13.90
C ALA A 286 4.21 10.69 14.67
N LYS A 287 4.98 9.64 14.33
CA LYS A 287 6.17 9.18 15.07
C LYS A 287 7.46 9.24 14.24
N PRO A 288 8.63 9.35 14.89
CA PRO A 288 9.91 9.29 14.21
C PRO A 288 10.15 7.90 13.60
N LYS A 289 11.00 7.81 12.58
CA LYS A 289 11.30 6.56 11.84
C LYS A 289 11.73 5.36 12.69
N GLU A 290 12.29 5.59 13.88
CA GLU A 290 12.69 4.51 14.78
C GLU A 290 11.47 3.69 15.26
N ASP A 291 10.27 4.28 15.26
CA ASP A 291 9.00 3.62 15.58
C ASP A 291 8.34 3.00 14.32
N ILE A 292 9.06 2.12 13.62
CA ILE A 292 8.52 1.39 12.45
C ILE A 292 7.30 0.57 12.90
N ALA A 293 6.17 0.73 12.21
CA ALA A 293 4.95 0.04 12.58
C ALA A 293 5.13 -1.50 12.49
N PRO A 294 4.59 -2.28 13.44
CA PRO A 294 4.63 -3.74 13.41
C PRO A 294 3.52 -4.28 12.49
N CYS A 295 3.54 -3.87 11.22
CA CYS A 295 2.54 -4.28 10.23
C CYS A 295 3.16 -4.41 8.83
N TYR A 296 2.43 -5.01 7.92
CA TYR A 296 2.72 -5.02 6.50
C TYR A 296 1.61 -4.34 5.71
N MET A 297 2.03 -3.55 4.72
CA MET A 297 1.19 -3.13 3.60
C MET A 297 1.73 -3.79 2.34
N GLU A 298 0.83 -4.39 1.59
CA GLU A 298 1.08 -4.98 0.28
C GLU A 298 0.18 -4.27 -0.74
N ALA A 299 0.72 -3.98 -1.91
CA ALA A 299 -0.04 -3.45 -3.02
C ALA A 299 0.41 -4.07 -4.34
N THR A 300 -0.54 -4.41 -5.20
CA THR A 300 -0.28 -4.76 -6.61
C THR A 300 -0.93 -3.72 -7.50
N TYR A 301 -0.12 -3.00 -8.25
CA TYR A 301 -0.56 -2.02 -9.24
C TYR A 301 -0.48 -2.64 -10.62
N THR A 302 -1.55 -2.51 -11.41
CA THR A 302 -1.66 -3.09 -12.75
C THR A 302 -2.21 -2.05 -13.72
N LEU A 303 -1.64 -2.00 -14.93
CA LEU A 303 -2.19 -1.20 -16.02
C LEU A 303 -3.23 -2.00 -16.80
N GLU A 304 -4.47 -1.57 -16.72
CA GLU A 304 -5.59 -2.09 -17.50
C GLU A 304 -5.96 -1.06 -18.59
N LYS A 305 -6.92 -1.38 -19.46
CA LYS A 305 -7.36 -0.43 -20.49
C LYS A 305 -8.23 0.67 -19.85
N GLY A 306 -7.84 1.94 -20.02
CA GLY A 306 -8.51 3.13 -19.46
C GLY A 306 -8.38 3.27 -17.95
N LEU A 307 -7.63 2.38 -17.28
CA LEU A 307 -7.69 2.15 -15.84
C LEU A 307 -6.33 1.77 -15.26
N VAL A 308 -6.01 2.37 -14.11
CA VAL A 308 -4.99 1.84 -13.20
C VAL A 308 -5.72 1.05 -12.12
N LYS A 309 -5.47 -0.24 -12.00
CA LYS A 309 -5.98 -1.06 -10.89
C LYS A 309 -4.95 -1.13 -9.77
N ALA A 310 -5.41 -1.01 -8.53
CA ALA A 310 -4.63 -1.30 -7.34
C ALA A 310 -5.35 -2.33 -6.45
N GLN A 311 -4.62 -3.36 -6.03
CA GLN A 311 -5.07 -4.37 -5.07
C GLN A 311 -4.26 -4.21 -3.78
N CYS A 312 -4.89 -3.83 -2.68
CA CYS A 312 -4.24 -3.53 -1.41
C CYS A 312 -4.55 -4.61 -0.38
N ARG A 313 -3.54 -4.98 0.42
CA ARG A 313 -3.67 -5.90 1.55
C ARG A 313 -2.86 -5.38 2.74
N PHE A 314 -3.46 -5.43 3.93
CA PHE A 314 -2.86 -4.98 5.18
C PHE A 314 -2.98 -6.04 6.27
N VAL A 315 -1.90 -6.21 7.05
CA VAL A 315 -1.89 -7.05 8.25
C VAL A 315 -1.14 -6.35 9.37
N ASP A 316 -1.82 -6.12 10.49
CA ASP A 316 -1.21 -5.59 11.71
C ASP A 316 -0.80 -6.70 12.68
N PHE A 317 0.39 -6.58 13.27
CA PHE A 317 0.97 -7.52 14.24
C PHE A 317 1.23 -6.85 15.61
N SER A 318 0.69 -5.66 15.86
CA SER A 318 0.97 -4.87 17.07
C SER A 318 0.44 -5.52 18.36
N GLY A 319 -0.67 -6.26 18.27
CA GLY A 319 -1.42 -6.72 19.44
C GLY A 319 -2.09 -5.58 20.22
N TYR A 320 -2.21 -4.38 19.63
CA TYR A 320 -2.85 -3.23 20.25
C TYR A 320 -4.37 -3.44 20.42
N PRO A 321 -5.00 -2.74 21.39
CA PRO A 321 -6.45 -2.81 21.58
C PRO A 321 -7.24 -2.46 20.31
N GLU A 322 -8.32 -3.20 20.09
CA GLU A 322 -9.22 -2.97 18.96
C GLU A 322 -9.88 -1.58 19.06
N ALA A 323 -9.93 -0.87 17.94
CA ALA A 323 -10.60 0.42 17.84
C ALA A 323 -11.49 0.45 16.60
N THR A 324 -12.73 0.94 16.72
CA THR A 324 -13.56 1.25 15.55
C THR A 324 -13.28 2.67 15.11
N THR A 325 -12.83 2.80 13.88
CA THR A 325 -12.25 4.01 13.29
C THR A 325 -12.62 4.06 11.81
N THR A 326 -12.62 5.25 11.25
CA THR A 326 -12.78 5.47 9.82
C THR A 326 -11.42 5.30 9.14
N GLN A 327 -11.39 4.64 7.99
CA GLN A 327 -10.19 4.10 7.33
C GLN A 327 -10.13 4.63 5.89
N GLU A 328 -8.94 4.97 5.39
CA GLU A 328 -8.77 5.49 4.03
C GLU A 328 -8.48 4.33 3.06
N CYS A 329 -9.33 4.15 2.06
CA CYS A 329 -9.31 2.99 1.16
C CYS A 329 -9.38 3.39 -0.33
N PRO A 330 -8.40 4.13 -0.89
CA PRO A 330 -7.14 4.60 -0.30
C PRO A 330 -7.22 6.06 0.19
N ALA A 331 -6.11 6.59 0.71
CA ALA A 331 -5.84 8.03 0.67
C ALA A 331 -5.34 8.40 -0.73
N PHE A 332 -5.95 9.39 -1.37
CA PHE A 332 -5.66 9.81 -2.74
C PHE A 332 -5.38 11.31 -2.80
N TYR A 333 -4.10 11.68 -2.93
CA TYR A 333 -3.66 13.05 -3.18
C TYR A 333 -3.32 13.27 -4.66
N CYS A 334 -4.06 14.14 -5.34
CA CYS A 334 -3.76 14.61 -6.68
C CYS A 334 -3.29 16.08 -6.68
N ILE A 335 -2.79 16.53 -7.82
CA ILE A 335 -2.30 17.90 -8.01
C ILE A 335 -3.43 18.94 -7.88
N GLU A 336 -3.15 20.06 -7.20
CA GLU A 336 -4.16 21.12 -6.98
C GLU A 336 -4.74 21.76 -8.24
N PRO A 337 -4.05 21.88 -9.40
CA PRO A 337 -4.69 22.38 -10.62
C PRO A 337 -5.96 21.64 -11.03
N PHE A 338 -6.19 20.42 -10.53
CA PHE A 338 -7.51 19.81 -10.46
C PHE A 338 -8.14 20.08 -9.09
N ASN A 339 -8.98 21.11 -8.96
CA ASN A 339 -9.56 21.54 -7.68
C ASN A 339 -11.09 21.63 -7.69
N ARG A 340 -11.75 21.21 -8.77
CA ARG A 340 -13.20 21.07 -8.86
C ARG A 340 -13.57 19.61 -8.60
N PHE A 341 -14.13 19.33 -7.42
CA PHE A 341 -14.55 17.98 -7.06
C PHE A 341 -15.86 17.64 -7.79
N VAL A 342 -15.94 16.45 -8.37
CA VAL A 342 -17.10 15.97 -9.12
C VAL A 342 -17.40 14.51 -8.79
N TYR A 343 -18.70 14.17 -8.72
CA TYR A 343 -19.18 12.81 -8.51
C TYR A 343 -20.59 12.66 -9.11
N TYR A 344 -21.05 11.43 -9.38
CA TYR A 344 -22.45 11.20 -9.74
C TYR A 344 -23.33 11.18 -8.50
N GLY A 345 -24.23 12.16 -8.39
CA GLY A 345 -25.15 12.35 -7.26
C GLY A 345 -26.63 12.10 -7.62
N GLY A 346 -26.89 11.43 -8.74
CA GLY A 346 -28.24 11.14 -9.22
C GLY A 346 -28.83 9.83 -8.69
N GLU A 347 -30.12 9.63 -8.97
CA GLU A 347 -30.92 8.48 -8.51
C GLU A 347 -30.99 7.33 -9.54
N ALA A 348 -30.27 7.45 -10.67
CA ALA A 348 -30.32 6.52 -11.80
C ALA A 348 -28.90 6.10 -12.27
N PRO A 349 -28.08 5.53 -11.37
CA PRO A 349 -26.69 5.18 -11.66
C PRO A 349 -26.57 4.23 -12.87
N TRP A 350 -25.54 4.45 -13.68
CA TRP A 350 -25.19 3.65 -14.87
C TRP A 350 -26.26 3.60 -15.97
N THR A 351 -27.25 4.50 -15.94
CA THR A 351 -28.29 4.60 -17.00
C THR A 351 -27.96 5.61 -18.12
N GLY A 352 -26.84 6.33 -18.01
CA GLY A 352 -26.51 7.46 -18.88
C GLY A 352 -27.16 8.79 -18.46
N ASP A 353 -27.81 8.84 -17.30
CA ASP A 353 -28.30 10.08 -16.68
C ASP A 353 -27.15 11.04 -16.34
N SER A 354 -27.28 12.34 -16.63
CA SER A 354 -26.20 13.32 -16.55
C SER A 354 -26.16 14.12 -15.24
N ALA A 355 -26.68 13.57 -14.13
CA ALA A 355 -26.74 14.22 -12.83
C ALA A 355 -25.40 14.20 -12.06
N LEU A 356 -24.37 14.82 -12.64
CA LEU A 356 -23.11 15.11 -11.96
C LEU A 356 -23.28 16.25 -10.95
N SER A 357 -22.75 16.04 -9.74
CA SER A 357 -22.65 17.03 -8.67
C SER A 357 -21.24 17.61 -8.61
N TYR A 358 -21.13 18.90 -8.31
CA TYR A 358 -19.84 19.62 -8.29
C TYR A 358 -19.66 20.43 -7.00
N GLU A 359 -18.51 20.26 -6.35
CA GLU A 359 -18.13 21.01 -5.15
C GLU A 359 -16.86 21.82 -5.45
N ASN A 360 -17.08 23.03 -5.99
CA ASN A 360 -16.01 23.86 -6.55
C ASN A 360 -15.23 24.69 -5.50
N GLU A 361 -15.78 24.85 -4.30
CA GLU A 361 -15.25 25.74 -3.25
C GLU A 361 -14.78 24.98 -2.00
N LEU A 362 -14.43 23.69 -2.16
CA LEU A 362 -13.83 22.91 -1.07
C LEU A 362 -12.53 23.56 -0.61
N ILE A 363 -12.38 23.61 0.71
CA ILE A 363 -11.15 23.93 1.45
C ILE A 363 -10.55 22.64 2.03
N PHE A 364 -9.48 22.73 2.82
CA PHE A 364 -8.83 21.54 3.37
C PHE A 364 -9.76 20.83 4.37
N TRP A 365 -9.76 19.49 4.33
CA TRP A 365 -10.74 18.67 5.05
C TRP A 365 -10.83 18.87 6.58
N PRO A 366 -9.76 19.21 7.35
CA PRO A 366 -9.89 19.43 8.79
C PRO A 366 -10.66 20.74 9.06
N ASP A 367 -10.37 21.78 8.29
CA ASP A 367 -11.00 23.11 8.40
C ASP A 367 -12.44 23.10 7.87
N ALA A 368 -12.72 22.26 6.86
CA ALA A 368 -14.05 22.02 6.31
C ALA A 368 -14.96 21.17 7.22
N GLY A 369 -14.44 20.58 8.30
CA GLY A 369 -15.20 19.72 9.19
C GLY A 369 -15.47 18.32 8.62
N TYR A 370 -14.53 17.76 7.87
CA TYR A 370 -14.54 16.40 7.30
C TYR A 370 -15.75 16.13 6.37
N PRO A 371 -15.88 16.86 5.24
CA PRO A 371 -17.03 16.75 4.36
C PRO A 371 -17.05 15.41 3.62
N ASN A 372 -18.15 14.67 3.75
CA ASN A 372 -18.34 13.33 3.19
C ASN A 372 -19.41 13.34 2.09
N PHE A 373 -19.08 12.80 0.92
CA PHE A 373 -19.93 12.80 -0.28
C PHE A 373 -20.31 11.37 -0.67
N TYR A 374 -21.61 11.10 -0.79
CA TYR A 374 -22.11 9.80 -1.24
C TYR A 374 -22.34 9.86 -2.75
N ALA A 375 -21.62 9.02 -3.50
CA ALA A 375 -21.77 8.88 -4.94
C ALA A 375 -22.46 7.56 -5.25
N THR A 376 -23.62 7.60 -5.93
CA THR A 376 -24.44 6.40 -6.21
C THR A 376 -23.84 5.49 -7.30
N GLU A 377 -22.71 5.89 -7.87
CA GLU A 377 -21.87 5.11 -8.79
C GLU A 377 -20.50 4.75 -8.17
N ASN A 378 -20.30 4.98 -6.86
CA ASN A 378 -19.07 4.66 -6.12
C ASN A 378 -17.76 5.23 -6.73
N TRP A 379 -17.84 6.37 -7.42
CA TRP A 379 -16.67 7.12 -7.89
C TRP A 379 -16.76 8.61 -7.57
N ALA A 380 -15.59 9.24 -7.44
CA ALA A 380 -15.42 10.68 -7.37
C ALA A 380 -14.12 11.10 -8.06
N ALA A 381 -14.04 12.34 -8.52
CA ALA A 381 -12.87 12.87 -9.24
C ALA A 381 -12.60 14.33 -8.91
N PHE A 382 -11.40 14.78 -9.27
CA PHE A 382 -11.07 16.19 -9.38
C PHE A 382 -10.75 16.53 -10.85
N ILE A 383 -11.33 17.62 -11.34
CA ILE A 383 -11.08 18.17 -12.69
C ILE A 383 -10.53 19.60 -12.62
N GLY A 384 -10.00 20.07 -13.76
CA GLY A 384 -9.54 21.45 -13.98
C GLY A 384 -10.64 22.52 -13.92
N ASP A 385 -10.42 23.70 -14.49
CA ASP A 385 -11.30 24.86 -14.28
C ASP A 385 -12.72 24.73 -14.88
N PHE A 386 -12.92 23.87 -15.88
CA PHE A 386 -14.13 23.82 -16.71
C PHE A 386 -14.90 22.50 -16.52
N ASP A 387 -16.18 22.46 -16.89
CA ASP A 387 -17.03 21.27 -16.70
C ASP A 387 -16.58 20.11 -17.61
N ASP A 388 -15.95 20.44 -18.74
CA ASP A 388 -15.29 19.57 -19.71
C ASP A 388 -13.75 19.55 -19.56
N SER A 389 -13.20 19.99 -18.42
CA SER A 389 -11.75 19.87 -18.17
C SER A 389 -11.33 18.43 -17.94
N PHE A 390 -10.09 18.15 -18.31
CA PHE A 390 -9.37 16.96 -17.89
C PHE A 390 -9.21 16.90 -16.36
N GLY A 391 -9.09 15.69 -15.83
CA GLY A 391 -8.85 15.41 -14.43
C GLY A 391 -8.49 13.95 -14.15
N ILE A 392 -8.67 13.56 -12.90
CA ILE A 392 -8.37 12.22 -12.40
C ILE A 392 -9.41 11.78 -11.37
N GLY A 393 -9.91 10.55 -11.52
CA GLY A 393 -10.94 9.96 -10.67
C GLY A 393 -10.48 8.71 -9.92
N LEU A 394 -11.20 8.41 -8.85
CA LEU A 394 -11.09 7.23 -8.01
C LEU A 394 -12.43 6.49 -7.99
N TYR A 395 -12.41 5.18 -8.20
CA TYR A 395 -13.53 4.28 -8.00
C TYR A 395 -13.15 3.16 -7.02
N VAL A 396 -14.10 2.78 -6.16
CA VAL A 396 -13.99 1.67 -5.21
C VAL A 396 -15.30 0.90 -5.25
N ASP A 397 -15.29 -0.43 -5.39
CA ASP A 397 -16.53 -1.22 -5.47
C ASP A 397 -17.17 -1.44 -4.07
N LYS A 398 -17.53 -0.34 -3.41
CA LYS A 398 -18.19 -0.27 -2.10
C LYS A 398 -19.12 0.94 -2.05
N ASP A 399 -20.31 0.76 -1.47
CA ASP A 399 -21.24 1.83 -1.12
C ASP A 399 -20.74 2.55 0.15
N ILE A 400 -19.72 3.40 -0.03
CA ILE A 400 -19.07 4.19 1.02
C ILE A 400 -18.89 5.64 0.56
N PRO A 401 -18.88 6.62 1.49
CA PRO A 401 -18.67 8.01 1.13
C PRO A 401 -17.21 8.31 0.79
N PHE A 402 -17.03 9.41 0.05
CA PHE A 402 -15.74 10.04 -0.21
C PHE A 402 -15.55 11.24 0.72
N LEU A 403 -14.51 11.20 1.56
CA LEU A 403 -13.98 12.38 2.23
C LEU A 403 -13.17 13.19 1.20
N SER A 404 -13.34 14.51 1.14
CA SER A 404 -12.68 15.35 0.13
C SER A 404 -12.25 16.71 0.65
N GLY A 405 -11.24 17.33 0.03
CA GLY A 405 -10.79 18.69 0.36
C GLY A 405 -9.68 19.20 -0.55
N VAL A 406 -9.46 20.53 -0.55
CA VAL A 406 -8.39 21.19 -1.33
C VAL A 406 -7.55 22.08 -0.43
N LEU A 407 -6.25 21.81 -0.39
CA LEU A 407 -5.24 22.59 0.33
C LEU A 407 -4.65 23.69 -0.57
N ALA A 408 -4.66 24.93 -0.09
CA ALA A 408 -4.00 26.08 -0.74
C ALA A 408 -4.40 26.30 -2.22
N ARG A 409 -5.72 26.32 -2.48
CA ARG A 409 -6.31 26.52 -3.82
C ARG A 409 -5.71 27.71 -4.56
N GLY A 410 -5.27 27.49 -5.80
CA GLY A 410 -4.68 28.50 -6.67
C GLY A 410 -3.26 28.94 -6.28
N GLU A 411 -2.58 28.22 -5.38
CA GLU A 411 -1.24 28.58 -4.92
C GLU A 411 -0.09 27.85 -5.64
N CYS A 412 -0.37 26.84 -6.47
CA CYS A 412 0.63 26.21 -7.36
C CYS A 412 1.18 27.22 -8.38
N LYS A 413 2.51 27.30 -8.49
CA LYS A 413 3.21 28.35 -9.27
C LYS A 413 4.30 27.80 -10.21
N THR A 414 4.59 26.50 -10.17
CA THR A 414 5.66 25.85 -10.94
C THR A 414 5.14 25.07 -12.14
N ALA A 415 6.05 24.64 -13.03
CA ALA A 415 5.70 23.79 -14.16
C ALA A 415 5.40 22.33 -13.77
N ASP A 416 5.61 21.95 -12.50
CA ASP A 416 5.48 20.59 -11.98
C ASP A 416 4.72 20.61 -10.63
N PRO A 417 3.38 20.75 -10.68
CA PRO A 417 2.55 20.95 -9.48
C PRO A 417 2.54 19.74 -8.55
N ALA A 418 3.02 18.57 -8.99
CA ALA A 418 3.19 17.39 -8.15
C ALA A 418 4.23 17.61 -7.04
N THR A 419 5.20 18.51 -7.25
CA THR A 419 6.26 18.83 -6.29
C THR A 419 5.90 19.96 -5.31
N GLU A 420 4.68 20.50 -5.39
CA GLU A 420 4.25 21.63 -4.56
C GLU A 420 3.26 21.20 -3.45
N SER A 421 3.26 21.94 -2.34
CA SER A 421 2.39 21.65 -1.18
C SER A 421 0.87 21.75 -1.45
N PRO A 422 0.34 22.60 -2.36
CA PRO A 422 -1.08 22.61 -2.67
C PRO A 422 -1.50 21.28 -3.31
N THR A 423 -2.62 20.73 -2.84
CA THR A 423 -3.10 19.42 -3.28
C THR A 423 -4.62 19.34 -3.17
N SER A 424 -5.22 18.54 -4.03
CA SER A 424 -6.60 18.09 -3.91
C SER A 424 -6.61 16.65 -3.41
N TYR A 425 -7.47 16.37 -2.45
CA TYR A 425 -7.48 15.11 -1.70
C TYR A 425 -8.86 14.48 -1.76
N ILE A 426 -8.87 13.17 -2.03
CA ILE A 426 -10.02 12.28 -1.90
C ILE A 426 -9.58 11.12 -0.98
N ALA A 427 -10.48 10.60 -0.15
CA ALA A 427 -10.38 9.23 0.34
C ALA A 427 -11.76 8.58 0.29
N ALA A 428 -11.84 7.37 -0.26
CA ALA A 428 -13.02 6.54 -0.03
C ALA A 428 -12.92 6.00 1.40
N VAL A 429 -13.91 6.28 2.25
CA VAL A 429 -13.78 6.04 3.69
C VAL A 429 -14.75 4.98 4.21
N ASP A 430 -14.17 3.86 4.65
CA ASP A 430 -14.90 2.74 5.27
C ASP A 430 -14.75 2.82 6.81
N SER A 431 -15.72 2.32 7.57
CA SER A 431 -15.69 2.40 9.04
C SER A 431 -15.83 1.01 9.67
N TYR A 432 -14.69 0.45 10.07
CA TYR A 432 -14.60 -0.89 10.65
C TYR A 432 -13.72 -0.92 11.90
N THR A 433 -13.81 -2.02 12.65
CA THR A 433 -12.93 -2.26 13.80
C THR A 433 -11.55 -2.70 13.31
N PHE A 434 -10.54 -1.87 13.54
CA PHE A 434 -9.14 -2.21 13.36
C PHE A 434 -8.76 -3.33 14.35
N ARG A 435 -8.17 -4.42 13.84
CA ARG A 435 -7.80 -5.62 14.61
C ARG A 435 -6.40 -6.08 14.22
N SER A 436 -5.51 -6.25 15.19
CA SER A 436 -4.27 -7.01 14.98
C SER A 436 -4.58 -8.46 14.64
N PHE A 437 -3.68 -9.10 13.90
CA PHE A 437 -3.76 -10.51 13.51
C PHE A 437 -5.02 -10.84 12.68
N SER A 438 -5.56 -9.86 11.97
CA SER A 438 -6.71 -9.98 11.08
C SER A 438 -6.40 -9.27 9.76
N PRO A 439 -5.95 -9.99 8.71
CA PRO A 439 -5.74 -9.42 7.39
C PRO A 439 -7.00 -8.71 6.86
N THR A 440 -6.78 -7.60 6.17
CA THR A 440 -7.83 -6.84 5.45
C THR A 440 -7.35 -6.50 4.06
N ASP A 441 -8.27 -6.41 3.11
CA ASP A 441 -7.99 -6.07 1.71
C ASP A 441 -9.03 -5.09 1.16
N TYR A 442 -8.64 -4.40 0.09
CA TYR A 442 -9.54 -3.63 -0.77
C TYR A 442 -8.92 -3.48 -2.16
N GLU A 443 -9.76 -3.20 -3.14
CA GLU A 443 -9.33 -2.81 -4.50
C GLU A 443 -9.81 -1.39 -4.80
N PHE A 444 -9.01 -0.65 -5.56
CA PHE A 444 -9.42 0.64 -6.12
C PHE A 444 -8.92 0.79 -7.56
N TRP A 445 -9.58 1.68 -8.29
CA TRP A 445 -9.24 2.01 -9.67
C TRP A 445 -9.08 3.51 -9.82
N LEU A 446 -8.08 3.92 -10.59
CA LEU A 446 -7.95 5.29 -11.08
C LEU A 446 -8.26 5.35 -12.57
N SER A 447 -8.86 6.46 -13.00
CA SER A 447 -9.04 6.78 -14.43
C SER A 447 -8.81 8.27 -14.65
N THR A 448 -8.52 8.64 -15.90
CA THR A 448 -8.17 9.99 -16.33
C THR A 448 -9.04 10.42 -17.51
N GLY A 449 -9.10 11.73 -17.77
CA GLY A 449 -9.95 12.31 -18.81
C GLY A 449 -10.93 13.33 -18.26
N THR A 450 -11.94 13.67 -19.04
CA THR A 450 -13.11 14.43 -18.58
C THR A 450 -13.97 13.60 -17.61
N ALA A 451 -14.88 14.25 -16.88
CA ALA A 451 -15.79 13.55 -15.95
C ALA A 451 -16.64 12.46 -16.65
N ASP A 452 -17.06 12.69 -17.90
CA ASP A 452 -17.79 11.68 -18.69
C ASP A 452 -16.88 10.51 -19.12
N GLU A 453 -15.62 10.76 -19.49
CA GLU A 453 -14.67 9.70 -19.87
C GLU A 453 -14.27 8.83 -18.66
N ILE A 454 -13.95 9.45 -17.53
CA ILE A 454 -13.68 8.78 -16.25
C ILE A 454 -14.85 7.86 -15.87
N ARG A 455 -16.08 8.40 -15.91
CA ARG A 455 -17.31 7.63 -15.63
C ARG A 455 -17.52 6.49 -16.63
N ASN A 456 -17.30 6.72 -17.92
CA ASN A 456 -17.42 5.69 -18.94
C ASN A 456 -16.41 4.55 -18.72
N ASN A 457 -15.18 4.86 -18.33
CA ASN A 457 -14.15 3.86 -18.00
C ASN A 457 -14.57 3.03 -16.77
N PHE A 458 -15.00 3.68 -15.68
CA PHE A 458 -15.49 2.97 -14.49
C PHE A 458 -16.76 2.15 -14.73
N SER A 459 -17.63 2.55 -15.68
CA SER A 459 -18.81 1.75 -16.04
C SER A 459 -18.48 0.34 -16.56
N THR A 460 -17.24 0.11 -17.03
CA THR A 460 -16.77 -1.21 -17.49
C THR A 460 -16.52 -2.21 -16.35
N LEU A 461 -16.39 -1.74 -15.11
CA LEU A 461 -16.18 -2.55 -13.91
C LEU A 461 -17.48 -3.15 -13.38
N VAL A 462 -18.61 -2.48 -13.66
CA VAL A 462 -19.95 -2.86 -13.19
C VAL A 462 -20.55 -3.96 -14.07
N LYS A 463 -21.10 -5.02 -13.45
CA LYS A 463 -21.56 -6.25 -14.12
C LYS A 463 -23.05 -6.52 -13.95
#